data_AF-A0A2G8KKC8-F1
#
_entry.id   AF-A0A2G8KKC8-F1
#
_cell.length_a   1.000
_cell.length_b   1.000
_cell.length_c   1.000
_cell.angle_alpha   90.00
_cell.angle_beta   90.00
_cell.angle_gamma   90.00
#
_symmetry.space_group_name_H-M   'P 1'
#
loop_
_entity.id
_entity.type
_entity.pdbx_description
1 polymer ?
#
loop_
_entity_poly.entity_id
_entity_poly.type
_entity_poly.pdbx_seq_one_letter_code
_entity_poly.pdbx_strand_id
1 'polypeptide(L)'
;MKPMFVTQFDEILCNTSLTDDAPDCNADTSYCVQAGLDYVCEENFDTGNPNDTCQTGVRVRCSFPDIPTPLVDTPATMMKVISYNIWETRYLYNQNGQRERTCRILPELIKMRPEVDVIVFNEVFMGGCFASGSANNQMTLRDILTKYGFTEFTRTVGLVPTPTQPESGGVFIASKWTISRERSRVFEATERTTPDSLIQKGVVYARIDKTVNLETRRYHIFGTEMQSTDRRNSSLVRIVQARDIYDFQQSQNIPASESVIYAGDLNADRLDDTDHVDEIVGELQASIPEIVGTISATYDEDNNDVFGERADNGAFWYDYALYSNEHLQPTRTALRVLRPRSPPFTVCMSAVSPNPAYPESNLCVTDRTISDLSNHYAVMGTFDFGDGEWSTRVPTTPTITPTTPTEQKEVTTKAVEQTESTTKGEAGRNMQYSCIIIMMTLVSCLFVKY
;
A
#
# COMPACT_ATOMS: atom_id res chain seq x y z
N MET A 1 36.56 -46.17 11.85
CA MET A 1 35.74 -45.78 13.02
C MET A 1 36.10 -44.35 13.39
N LYS A 2 35.24 -43.40 13.01
CA LYS A 2 35.28 -42.00 13.44
C LYS A 2 33.99 -41.75 14.22
N PRO A 3 34.02 -41.04 15.35
CA PRO A 3 32.84 -40.82 16.17
C PRO A 3 31.89 -39.86 15.46
N MET A 4 30.61 -40.21 15.63
CA MET A 4 29.41 -39.50 15.24
C MET A 4 29.36 -38.17 16.00
N PHE A 5 29.52 -37.05 15.29
CA PHE A 5 29.10 -35.75 15.81
C PHE A 5 27.58 -35.68 15.65
N VAL A 6 26.89 -35.87 16.77
CA VAL A 6 25.46 -35.56 16.93
C VAL A 6 25.30 -34.08 16.62
N THR A 7 24.54 -33.77 15.58
CA THR A 7 24.14 -32.41 15.22
C THR A 7 23.22 -31.87 16.30
N GLN A 8 23.62 -30.73 16.88
CA GLN A 8 22.84 -29.96 17.85
C GLN A 8 21.66 -29.27 17.14
N PHE A 9 20.64 -30.05 16.76
CA PHE A 9 19.37 -29.59 16.18
C PHE A 9 18.15 -30.21 16.90
N ASP A 10 18.33 -30.88 18.04
CA ASP A 10 17.30 -31.66 18.72
C ASP A 10 16.74 -31.05 20.01
N GLU A 11 16.76 -29.72 20.16
CA GLU A 11 15.91 -29.01 21.12
C GLU A 11 15.41 -27.69 20.50
N ILE A 12 14.46 -27.80 19.56
CA ILE A 12 13.72 -26.63 19.05
C ILE A 12 12.72 -26.23 20.15
N LEU A 13 13.19 -25.47 21.14
CA LEU A 13 12.31 -24.84 22.13
C LEU A 13 11.28 -23.96 21.39
N CYS A 14 10.00 -24.01 21.82
CA CYS A 14 8.89 -23.19 21.30
C CYS A 14 9.01 -21.71 21.77
N ASN A 15 10.22 -21.16 21.77
CA ASN A 15 10.60 -19.88 22.38
C ASN A 15 10.07 -18.63 21.67
N THR A 16 9.27 -18.78 20.60
CA THR A 16 8.59 -17.68 19.91
C THR A 16 7.16 -18.08 19.55
N SER A 17 6.22 -17.91 20.48
CA SER A 17 4.82 -18.35 20.38
C SER A 17 3.79 -17.21 20.54
N LEU A 18 2.60 -17.40 20.00
CA LEU A 18 1.42 -16.54 20.21
C LEU A 18 0.81 -16.91 21.58
N THR A 19 0.98 -16.04 22.57
CA THR A 19 0.50 -16.24 23.96
C THR A 19 -0.64 -15.30 24.33
N ASP A 20 -0.56 -14.03 23.93
CA ASP A 20 -1.33 -12.94 24.55
C ASP A 20 -2.72 -12.74 23.95
N ASP A 21 -3.06 -13.58 22.99
CA ASP A 21 -4.20 -13.43 22.08
C ASP A 21 -5.31 -14.44 22.36
N ALA A 22 -5.01 -15.52 23.09
CA ALA A 22 -5.99 -16.51 23.53
C ALA A 22 -6.72 -15.99 24.79
N PRO A 23 -8.05 -15.74 24.73
CA PRO A 23 -8.77 -15.09 25.83
C PRO A 23 -8.83 -15.92 27.12
N ASP A 24 -8.58 -17.23 27.05
CA ASP A 24 -8.50 -18.15 28.18
C ASP A 24 -7.07 -18.64 28.46
N CYS A 25 -6.08 -18.00 27.84
CA CYS A 25 -4.66 -18.36 27.90
C CYS A 25 -4.32 -19.75 27.34
N ASN A 26 -5.24 -20.41 26.62
CA ASN A 26 -5.01 -21.70 25.99
C ASN A 26 -5.17 -21.59 24.47
N ALA A 27 -4.06 -21.38 23.78
CA ALA A 27 -4.01 -21.44 22.34
C ALA A 27 -3.88 -22.89 21.84
N ASP A 28 -4.48 -23.19 20.69
CA ASP A 28 -4.33 -24.45 19.98
C ASP A 28 -4.03 -24.20 18.48
N THR A 29 -3.99 -25.27 17.68
CA THR A 29 -3.72 -25.18 16.24
C THR A 29 -4.68 -24.26 15.47
N SER A 30 -5.89 -24.01 15.98
CA SER A 30 -6.88 -23.18 15.29
C SER A 30 -6.43 -21.72 15.18
N TYR A 31 -5.63 -21.22 16.13
CA TYR A 31 -5.12 -19.84 16.12
C TYR A 31 -4.16 -19.58 14.95
N CYS A 32 -3.30 -20.56 14.62
CA CYS A 32 -2.44 -20.46 13.44
C CYS A 32 -3.30 -20.47 12.16
N VAL A 33 -4.25 -21.40 12.06
CA VAL A 33 -5.14 -21.54 10.90
C VAL A 33 -6.00 -20.28 10.71
N GLN A 34 -6.46 -19.67 11.81
CA GLN A 34 -7.23 -18.44 11.84
C GLN A 34 -6.44 -17.26 11.24
N ALA A 35 -5.12 -17.19 11.48
CA ALA A 35 -4.24 -16.22 10.84
C ALA A 35 -3.71 -16.64 9.45
N GLY A 36 -4.05 -17.83 8.96
CA GLY A 36 -3.57 -18.34 7.67
C GLY A 36 -2.11 -18.78 7.73
N LEU A 37 -1.68 -19.24 8.90
CA LEU A 37 -0.32 -19.69 9.21
C LEU A 37 -0.30 -21.20 9.47
N ASP A 38 0.87 -21.80 9.30
CA ASP A 38 1.10 -23.20 9.61
C ASP A 38 1.43 -23.38 11.10
N TYR A 39 0.83 -24.38 11.73
CA TYR A 39 1.18 -24.80 13.08
C TYR A 39 2.56 -25.47 13.10
N VAL A 40 3.39 -25.10 14.08
CA VAL A 40 4.73 -25.68 14.29
C VAL A 40 4.77 -26.54 15.56
N CYS A 41 4.40 -25.97 16.70
CA CYS A 41 4.42 -26.65 18.00
C CYS A 41 3.54 -25.92 19.01
N GLU A 42 3.31 -26.57 20.16
CA GLU A 42 2.70 -25.98 21.35
C GLU A 42 3.55 -26.25 22.59
N GLU A 43 3.38 -25.41 23.61
CA GLU A 43 4.10 -25.51 24.87
C GLU A 43 3.22 -25.03 26.04
N ASN A 44 3.30 -25.71 27.18
CA ASN A 44 2.74 -25.18 28.42
C ASN A 44 3.66 -24.08 28.97
N PHE A 45 3.10 -22.95 29.39
CA PHE A 45 3.85 -21.89 30.03
C PHE A 45 3.30 -21.59 31.43
N ASP A 46 4.21 -21.09 32.28
CA ASP A 46 3.93 -20.48 33.57
C ASP A 46 4.89 -19.30 33.70
N THR A 47 4.37 -18.06 33.69
CA THR A 47 5.19 -16.86 33.75
C THR A 47 5.65 -16.54 35.17
N GLY A 48 4.98 -17.10 36.18
CA GLY A 48 5.22 -16.79 37.59
C GLY A 48 4.99 -15.32 37.99
N ASN A 49 4.49 -14.48 37.08
CA ASN A 49 4.26 -13.06 37.32
C ASN A 49 2.76 -12.80 37.52
N PRO A 50 2.32 -12.43 38.74
CA PRO A 50 0.90 -12.24 39.04
C PRO A 50 0.25 -11.07 38.28
N ASN A 51 1.06 -10.19 37.66
CA ASN A 51 0.58 -9.05 36.89
C ASN A 51 0.35 -9.38 35.40
N ASP A 52 0.74 -10.57 34.94
CA ASP A 52 0.48 -10.96 33.56
C ASP A 52 -1.01 -11.29 33.39
N THR A 53 -1.58 -10.86 32.26
CA THR A 53 -2.95 -11.21 31.85
C THR A 53 -3.12 -12.72 31.70
N CYS A 54 -2.05 -13.41 31.26
CA CYS A 54 -1.96 -14.86 31.21
C CYS A 54 -0.78 -15.35 32.05
N GLN A 55 -1.07 -15.96 33.20
CA GLN A 55 -0.05 -16.48 34.10
C GLN A 55 0.36 -17.91 33.73
N THR A 56 -0.62 -18.76 33.39
CA THR A 56 -0.38 -20.16 33.00
C THR A 56 -1.29 -20.54 31.85
N GLY A 57 -0.81 -21.40 30.95
CA GLY A 57 -1.64 -21.93 29.88
C GLY A 57 -0.86 -22.63 28.78
N VAL A 58 -1.45 -22.73 27.60
CA VAL A 58 -0.84 -23.32 26.39
C VAL A 58 -0.61 -22.22 25.37
N ARG A 59 0.58 -22.21 24.76
CA ARG A 59 0.93 -21.29 23.68
C ARG A 59 1.28 -22.07 22.43
N VAL A 60 0.97 -21.52 21.26
CA VAL A 60 1.32 -22.14 19.97
C VAL A 60 2.35 -21.32 19.22
N ARG A 61 3.23 -22.00 18.50
CA ARG A 61 4.15 -21.41 17.54
C ARG A 61 3.59 -21.65 16.14
N CYS A 62 3.45 -20.56 15.40
CA CYS A 62 3.08 -20.62 13.99
C CYS A 62 4.29 -20.31 13.10
N SER A 63 4.16 -20.56 11.81
CA SER A 63 5.06 -20.08 10.77
C SER A 63 4.29 -19.66 9.54
N PHE A 64 4.86 -18.76 8.74
CA PHE A 64 4.29 -18.49 7.42
C PHE A 64 4.23 -19.77 6.60
N PRO A 65 3.21 -19.95 5.75
CA PRO A 65 3.20 -21.04 4.81
C PRO A 65 4.40 -20.94 3.87
N ASP A 66 4.79 -22.07 3.28
CA ASP A 66 5.78 -22.07 2.21
C ASP A 66 5.28 -21.27 1.01
N ILE A 67 6.22 -20.73 0.23
CA ILE A 67 5.88 -19.95 -0.95
C ILE A 67 5.05 -20.83 -1.91
N PRO A 68 3.81 -20.41 -2.28
CA PRO A 68 2.89 -21.28 -3.00
C PRO A 68 3.34 -21.57 -4.44
N THR A 69 4.02 -20.60 -5.05
CA THR A 69 4.60 -20.70 -6.38
C THR A 69 5.96 -20.01 -6.37
N PRO A 70 7.06 -20.64 -6.84
CA PRO A 70 8.35 -19.98 -6.97
C PRO A 70 8.23 -18.71 -7.81
N LEU A 71 8.94 -17.65 -7.40
CA LEU A 71 9.00 -16.42 -8.18
C LEU A 71 9.60 -16.70 -9.56
N VAL A 72 9.06 -16.01 -10.57
CA VAL A 72 9.52 -16.11 -11.95
C VAL A 72 10.15 -14.77 -12.34
N ASP A 73 11.35 -14.83 -12.88
CA ASP A 73 11.99 -13.64 -13.44
C ASP A 73 11.50 -13.38 -14.87
N THR A 74 11.17 -12.12 -15.14
CA THR A 74 10.93 -11.61 -16.49
C THR A 74 12.19 -10.92 -17.01
N PRO A 75 12.35 -10.69 -18.33
CA PRO A 75 13.53 -10.02 -18.88
C PRO A 75 13.89 -8.72 -18.15
N ALA A 76 15.17 -8.37 -18.13
CA ALA A 76 15.65 -7.16 -17.45
C ALA A 76 14.97 -5.88 -17.98
N THR A 77 14.51 -5.89 -19.24
CA THR A 77 13.79 -4.81 -19.94
C THR A 77 12.30 -4.73 -19.63
N MET A 78 11.76 -5.66 -18.83
CA MET A 78 10.37 -5.67 -18.39
C MET A 78 10.29 -5.34 -16.90
N MET A 79 9.28 -4.57 -16.49
CA MET A 79 8.98 -4.28 -15.10
C MET A 79 7.51 -4.52 -14.79
N LYS A 80 7.23 -5.30 -13.75
CA LYS A 80 5.88 -5.63 -13.29
C LYS A 80 5.65 -5.10 -11.88
N VAL A 81 4.77 -4.11 -11.77
CA VAL A 81 4.51 -3.38 -10.53
C VAL A 81 3.08 -3.62 -10.09
N ILE A 82 2.89 -4.14 -8.89
CA ILE A 82 1.60 -4.20 -8.23
C ILE A 82 1.43 -2.97 -7.34
N SER A 83 0.25 -2.34 -7.37
CA SER A 83 -0.21 -1.44 -6.31
C SER A 83 -1.35 -2.13 -5.55
N TYR A 84 -1.29 -2.11 -4.23
CA TYR A 84 -2.30 -2.72 -3.39
C TYR A 84 -2.53 -1.94 -2.10
N ASN A 85 -3.70 -1.29 -1.99
CA ASN A 85 -4.25 -0.85 -0.71
C ASN A 85 -4.73 -2.06 0.10
N ILE A 86 -4.11 -2.29 1.26
CA ILE A 86 -4.36 -3.48 2.09
C ILE A 86 -5.26 -3.22 3.29
N TRP A 87 -5.74 -2.00 3.45
CA TRP A 87 -6.72 -1.62 4.47
C TRP A 87 -6.31 -1.97 5.91
N GLU A 88 -5.02 -1.81 6.25
CA GLU A 88 -4.48 -2.13 7.57
C GLU A 88 -4.59 -0.94 8.54
N THR A 89 -5.82 -0.50 8.77
CA THR A 89 -6.11 0.60 9.71
C THR A 89 -5.78 0.22 11.15
N ARG A 90 -5.43 1.21 12.00
CA ARG A 90 -5.12 0.93 13.41
C ARG A 90 -6.34 0.42 14.19
N TYR A 91 -6.09 -0.51 15.11
CA TYR A 91 -7.07 -1.02 16.08
C TYR A 91 -7.71 0.07 16.96
N LEU A 92 -7.04 1.21 17.12
CA LEU A 92 -7.60 2.38 17.79
C LEU A 92 -8.89 2.86 17.11
N TYR A 93 -8.96 2.77 15.78
CA TYR A 93 -10.03 3.35 14.96
C TYR A 93 -10.99 2.29 14.43
N ASN A 94 -10.47 1.16 13.95
CA ASN A 94 -11.28 0.10 13.34
C ASN A 94 -10.78 -1.29 13.72
N GLN A 95 -11.70 -2.24 13.65
CA GLN A 95 -11.43 -3.66 13.68
C GLN A 95 -11.92 -4.22 12.36
N ASN A 96 -11.04 -4.84 11.59
CA ASN A 96 -11.40 -5.34 10.27
C ASN A 96 -10.59 -6.58 9.91
N GLY A 97 -10.18 -7.38 10.89
CA GLY A 97 -9.35 -8.57 10.67
C GLY A 97 -7.96 -8.27 10.11
N GLN A 98 -7.33 -7.19 10.56
CA GLN A 98 -6.04 -6.71 10.06
C GLN A 98 -5.00 -7.84 10.05
N ARG A 99 -4.83 -8.55 11.18
CA ARG A 99 -3.89 -9.67 11.31
C ARG A 99 -4.19 -10.76 10.29
N GLU A 100 -5.41 -11.29 10.33
CA GLU A 100 -5.82 -12.44 9.53
C GLU A 100 -5.75 -12.16 8.03
N ARG A 101 -6.18 -10.97 7.59
CA ARG A 101 -6.11 -10.58 6.18
C ARG A 101 -4.68 -10.40 5.72
N THR A 102 -3.90 -9.58 6.42
CA THR A 102 -2.58 -9.18 5.93
C THR A 102 -1.54 -10.31 5.97
N CYS A 103 -1.67 -11.29 6.87
CA CYS A 103 -0.85 -12.51 6.82
C CYS A 103 -1.11 -13.35 5.54
N ARG A 104 -2.30 -13.24 4.93
CA ARG A 104 -2.72 -14.00 3.73
C ARG A 104 -2.45 -13.29 2.41
N ILE A 105 -2.14 -12.00 2.42
CA ILE A 105 -2.00 -11.18 1.21
C ILE A 105 -0.90 -11.72 0.28
N LEU A 106 0.32 -11.88 0.77
CA LEU A 106 1.43 -12.31 -0.09
C LEU A 106 1.27 -13.72 -0.66
N PRO A 107 0.86 -14.75 0.11
CA PRO A 107 0.57 -16.06 -0.45
C PRO A 107 -0.37 -16.01 -1.66
N GLU A 108 -1.54 -15.37 -1.53
CA GLU A 108 -2.51 -15.34 -2.63
C GLU A 108 -2.03 -14.45 -3.79
N LEU A 109 -1.33 -13.35 -3.51
CA LEU A 109 -0.80 -12.48 -4.55
C LEU A 109 0.28 -13.17 -5.39
N ILE A 110 1.23 -13.88 -4.75
CA ILE A 110 2.32 -14.60 -5.44
C ILE A 110 1.80 -15.83 -6.18
N LYS A 111 0.80 -16.52 -5.63
CA LYS A 111 0.12 -17.61 -6.34
C LYS A 111 -0.51 -17.12 -7.64
N MET A 112 -1.12 -15.93 -7.63
CA MET A 112 -1.70 -15.31 -8.83
C MET A 112 -0.64 -14.80 -9.79
N ARG A 113 0.38 -14.08 -9.28
CA ARG A 113 1.39 -13.36 -10.07
C ARG A 113 2.80 -13.64 -9.56
N PRO A 114 3.35 -14.84 -9.77
CA PRO A 114 4.71 -15.17 -9.34
C PRO A 114 5.77 -14.33 -10.07
N GLU A 115 5.38 -13.65 -11.14
CA GLU A 115 6.26 -12.87 -12.00
C GLU A 115 6.27 -11.36 -11.68
N VAL A 116 5.65 -10.93 -10.58
CA VAL A 116 5.74 -9.56 -10.05
C VAL A 116 7.18 -9.22 -9.66
N ASP A 117 7.62 -8.00 -9.96
CA ASP A 117 8.95 -7.49 -9.62
C ASP A 117 8.92 -6.62 -8.36
N VAL A 118 7.90 -5.77 -8.27
CA VAL A 118 7.76 -4.70 -7.26
C VAL A 118 6.31 -4.64 -6.78
N ILE A 119 6.11 -4.41 -5.48
CA ILE A 119 4.80 -4.19 -4.88
C ILE A 119 4.83 -2.86 -4.13
N VAL A 120 3.93 -1.96 -4.48
CA VAL A 120 3.62 -0.74 -3.74
C VAL A 120 2.42 -1.02 -2.85
N PHE A 121 2.63 -0.96 -1.54
CA PHE A 121 1.56 -1.14 -0.57
C PHE A 121 1.03 0.22 -0.11
N ASN A 122 -0.29 0.32 0.04
CA ASN A 122 -1.01 1.45 0.64
C ASN A 122 -1.73 1.00 1.92
N GLU A 123 -2.04 1.95 2.81
CA GLU A 123 -2.65 1.71 4.12
C GLU A 123 -1.95 0.66 5.03
N VAL A 124 -0.62 0.59 5.04
CA VAL A 124 0.14 -0.28 5.98
C VAL A 124 0.53 0.50 7.24
N PHE A 125 -0.46 0.78 8.09
CA PHE A 125 -0.25 1.66 9.25
C PHE A 125 0.39 0.97 10.47
N MET A 126 0.28 -0.36 10.58
CA MET A 126 0.80 -1.11 11.73
C MET A 126 1.95 -2.05 11.37
N GLY A 127 2.14 -2.36 10.09
CA GLY A 127 3.27 -3.18 9.58
C GLY A 127 2.86 -4.56 9.07
N GLY A 128 1.57 -4.86 9.08
CA GLY A 128 0.92 -6.10 8.68
C GLY A 128 1.16 -7.26 9.63
N CYS A 129 0.27 -8.23 9.54
CA CYS A 129 0.24 -9.47 10.28
C CYS A 129 0.36 -9.18 11.80
N PHE A 130 1.33 -9.73 12.51
CA PHE A 130 1.50 -9.53 13.96
C PHE A 130 2.47 -8.38 14.32
N ALA A 131 2.66 -7.39 13.44
CA ALA A 131 3.57 -6.27 13.69
C ALA A 131 3.21 -5.43 14.92
N SER A 132 1.92 -5.25 15.21
CA SER A 132 1.43 -4.64 16.45
C SER A 132 1.12 -5.71 17.49
N GLY A 133 1.78 -5.65 18.64
CA GLY A 133 1.43 -6.46 19.81
C GLY A 133 2.33 -7.66 20.13
N SER A 134 3.56 -7.74 19.60
CA SER A 134 4.54 -8.70 20.12
C SER A 134 5.88 -8.04 20.40
N ALA A 135 6.25 -7.98 21.69
CA ALA A 135 7.57 -7.50 22.11
C ALA A 135 8.70 -8.44 21.68
N ASN A 136 8.39 -9.69 21.32
CA ASN A 136 9.39 -10.75 21.17
C ASN A 136 9.28 -11.57 19.86
N ASN A 137 8.18 -11.51 19.09
CA ASN A 137 8.00 -12.31 17.87
C ASN A 137 7.53 -11.46 16.68
N GLN A 138 8.44 -11.16 15.76
CA GLN A 138 8.10 -10.36 14.57
C GLN A 138 7.66 -11.28 13.43
N MET A 139 6.34 -11.37 13.24
CA MET A 139 5.71 -11.85 12.01
C MET A 139 5.05 -10.65 11.33
N THR A 140 5.86 -9.79 10.74
CA THR A 140 5.39 -8.60 10.01
C THR A 140 5.14 -8.93 8.54
N LEU A 141 4.48 -8.02 7.82
CA LEU A 141 4.37 -8.11 6.35
C LEU A 141 5.75 -8.17 5.68
N ARG A 142 6.73 -7.44 6.21
CA ARG A 142 8.11 -7.42 5.70
C ARG A 142 8.84 -8.75 5.93
N ASP A 143 8.54 -9.46 7.01
CA ASP A 143 9.09 -10.81 7.24
C ASP A 143 8.53 -11.82 6.23
N ILE A 144 7.22 -11.74 5.93
CA ILE A 144 6.60 -12.56 4.87
C ILE A 144 7.24 -12.28 3.52
N LEU A 145 7.36 -11.00 3.17
CA LEU A 145 7.99 -10.56 1.93
C LEU A 145 9.41 -11.08 1.80
N THR A 146 10.22 -10.97 2.87
CA THR A 146 11.60 -11.47 2.91
C THR A 146 11.64 -12.98 2.70
N LYS A 147 10.79 -13.74 3.40
CA LYS A 147 10.65 -15.19 3.21
C LYS A 147 10.31 -15.52 1.74
N TYR A 148 9.53 -14.67 1.09
CA TYR A 148 8.99 -14.92 -0.25
C TYR A 148 9.84 -14.34 -1.38
N GLY A 149 11.05 -13.84 -1.07
CA GLY A 149 12.03 -13.40 -2.07
C GLY A 149 11.99 -11.91 -2.43
N PHE A 150 11.22 -11.10 -1.71
CA PHE A 150 11.31 -9.64 -1.75
C PHE A 150 12.20 -9.21 -0.60
N THR A 151 13.49 -8.99 -0.84
CA THR A 151 14.45 -8.73 0.24
C THR A 151 14.71 -7.24 0.48
N GLU A 152 14.14 -6.38 -0.37
CA GLU A 152 14.40 -4.95 -0.38
C GLU A 152 13.11 -4.16 -0.18
N PHE A 153 13.12 -3.23 0.79
CA PHE A 153 11.96 -2.40 1.10
C PHE A 153 12.38 -0.97 1.37
N THR A 154 11.52 -0.03 1.00
CA THR A 154 11.66 1.34 1.46
C THR A 154 11.13 1.50 2.88
N ARG A 155 11.54 2.60 3.53
CA ARG A 155 10.82 3.12 4.70
C ARG A 155 9.38 3.49 4.32
N THR A 156 8.49 3.36 5.29
CA THR A 156 7.12 3.88 5.17
C THR A 156 7.16 5.41 5.19
N VAL A 157 6.40 6.08 4.31
CA VAL A 157 6.32 7.54 4.30
C VAL A 157 5.76 8.07 5.61
N GLY A 158 6.34 9.17 6.13
CA GLY A 158 5.85 9.79 7.36
C GLY A 158 5.99 8.93 8.61
N LEU A 159 6.97 8.02 8.68
CA LEU A 159 7.10 7.08 9.81
C LEU A 159 7.31 7.79 11.17
N VAL A 160 7.94 8.96 11.19
CA VAL A 160 8.15 9.72 12.42
C VAL A 160 6.91 10.57 12.71
N PRO A 161 6.15 10.30 13.77
CA PRO A 161 4.92 11.02 14.06
C PRO A 161 5.18 12.50 14.37
N THR A 162 4.23 13.36 14.03
CA THR A 162 4.24 14.78 14.42
C THR A 162 3.04 15.11 15.32
N PRO A 163 3.07 16.21 16.10
CA PRO A 163 1.93 16.59 16.94
C PRO A 163 0.61 16.79 16.17
N THR A 164 0.69 17.19 14.90
CA THR A 164 -0.48 17.44 14.04
C THR A 164 -0.84 16.25 13.16
N GLN A 165 0.12 15.37 12.85
CA GLN A 165 -0.09 14.15 12.07
C GLN A 165 0.61 12.98 12.77
N PRO A 166 -0.05 12.34 13.75
CA PRO A 166 0.53 11.25 14.52
C PRO A 166 0.62 9.93 13.74
N GLU A 167 -0.10 9.80 12.62
CA GLU A 167 -0.13 8.57 11.83
C GLU A 167 0.85 8.65 10.65
N SER A 168 1.51 7.53 10.34
CA SER A 168 2.34 7.43 9.13
C SER A 168 1.47 7.42 7.87
N GLY A 169 2.01 7.70 6.70
CA GLY A 169 1.20 7.64 5.47
C GLY A 169 0.88 6.24 4.97
N GLY A 170 1.34 5.18 5.63
CA GLY A 170 0.99 3.80 5.27
C GLY A 170 1.59 3.27 3.96
N VAL A 171 2.32 4.09 3.19
CA VAL A 171 2.89 3.71 1.90
C VAL A 171 4.34 3.25 2.01
N PHE A 172 4.66 2.09 1.43
CA PHE A 172 6.04 1.66 1.18
C PHE A 172 6.13 0.78 -0.08
N ILE A 173 7.36 0.62 -0.59
CA ILE A 173 7.67 -0.18 -1.78
C ILE A 173 8.47 -1.41 -1.36
N ALA A 174 8.08 -2.58 -1.86
CA ALA A 174 8.79 -3.86 -1.75
C ALA A 174 9.30 -4.30 -3.12
N SER A 175 10.51 -4.85 -3.16
CA SER A 175 11.18 -5.23 -4.41
C SER A 175 11.92 -6.56 -4.28
N LYS A 176 11.84 -7.37 -5.33
CA LYS A 176 12.76 -8.52 -5.53
C LYS A 176 14.19 -8.08 -5.83
N TRP A 177 14.32 -6.89 -6.39
CA TRP A 177 15.57 -6.33 -6.93
C TRP A 177 16.14 -5.26 -6.01
N THR A 178 17.46 -5.03 -6.10
CA THR A 178 18.18 -4.05 -5.26
C THR A 178 17.57 -2.65 -5.36
N ILE A 179 17.24 -2.06 -4.21
CA ILE A 179 16.87 -0.64 -4.09
C ILE A 179 18.15 0.16 -3.85
N SER A 180 18.71 0.76 -4.90
CA SER A 180 19.98 1.51 -4.78
C SER A 180 19.82 2.97 -4.36
N ARG A 181 18.58 3.46 -4.25
CA ARG A 181 18.24 4.76 -3.64
C ARG A 181 16.79 4.77 -3.22
N GLU A 182 16.52 5.25 -2.01
CA GLU A 182 15.17 5.59 -1.54
C GLU A 182 15.06 7.05 -1.11
N ARG A 183 13.90 7.68 -1.32
CA ARG A 183 13.51 8.97 -0.74
C ARG A 183 12.00 8.97 -0.49
N SER A 184 11.50 9.92 0.28
CA SER A 184 10.06 10.15 0.43
C SER A 184 9.75 11.62 0.65
N ARG A 185 8.48 11.98 0.46
CA ARG A 185 7.93 13.31 0.75
C ARG A 185 6.52 13.13 1.30
N VAL A 186 6.23 13.78 2.42
CA VAL A 186 4.87 13.93 2.97
C VAL A 186 4.22 15.11 2.27
N PHE A 187 2.96 14.96 1.88
CA PHE A 187 2.20 16.02 1.22
C PHE A 187 1.94 17.18 2.18
N GLU A 188 2.09 18.41 1.68
CA GLU A 188 1.65 19.60 2.41
C GLU A 188 0.14 19.81 2.30
N ALA A 189 -0.46 19.41 1.17
CA ALA A 189 -1.88 19.55 0.91
C ALA A 189 -2.70 18.37 1.46
N THR A 190 -3.75 18.70 2.22
CA THR A 190 -4.74 17.76 2.75
C THR A 190 -6.07 18.48 2.92
N GLU A 191 -7.18 17.77 2.74
CA GLU A 191 -8.50 18.27 3.13
C GLU A 191 -8.63 18.19 4.67
N ARG A 192 -8.46 19.35 5.30
CA ARG A 192 -8.37 19.52 6.77
C ARG A 192 -9.60 19.02 7.53
N THR A 193 -10.73 18.84 6.87
CA THR A 193 -11.96 18.34 7.50
C THR A 193 -12.11 16.80 7.45
N THR A 194 -11.09 16.09 6.95
CA THR A 194 -11.06 14.61 6.85
C THR A 194 -10.02 13.99 7.76
N PRO A 195 -10.12 12.68 8.08
CA PRO A 195 -9.11 11.96 8.84
C PRO A 195 -7.69 12.02 8.24
N ASP A 196 -7.57 12.15 6.91
CA ASP A 196 -6.28 12.31 6.22
C ASP A 196 -5.45 13.49 6.76
N SER A 197 -6.09 14.50 7.38
CA SER A 197 -5.40 15.62 8.00
C SER A 197 -4.52 15.25 9.21
N LEU A 198 -4.70 14.04 9.77
CA LEU A 198 -3.92 13.48 10.87
C LEU A 198 -2.90 12.42 10.39
N ILE A 199 -2.86 12.17 9.07
CA ILE A 199 -2.05 11.13 8.44
C ILE A 199 -0.97 11.82 7.61
N GLN A 200 0.28 11.34 7.73
CA GLN A 200 1.39 11.83 6.91
C GLN A 200 1.39 11.18 5.52
N LYS A 201 0.27 11.30 4.78
CA LYS A 201 0.15 10.85 3.38
C LYS A 201 1.22 11.49 2.51
N GLY A 202 1.64 10.79 1.47
CA GLY A 202 2.75 11.25 0.65
C GLY A 202 3.16 10.26 -0.43
N VAL A 203 4.39 10.44 -0.88
CA VAL A 203 5.02 9.64 -1.93
C VAL A 203 6.35 9.07 -1.44
N VAL A 204 6.61 7.81 -1.78
CA VAL A 204 7.90 7.15 -1.63
C VAL A 204 8.50 6.91 -3.00
N TYR A 205 9.80 7.12 -3.13
CA TYR A 205 10.57 6.87 -4.34
C TYR A 205 11.60 5.77 -4.09
N ALA A 206 11.65 4.79 -5.00
CA ALA A 206 12.69 3.78 -5.07
C ALA A 206 13.35 3.78 -6.45
N ARG A 207 14.69 3.79 -6.47
CA ARG A 207 15.49 3.45 -7.65
C ARG A 207 15.88 1.99 -7.57
N ILE A 208 15.40 1.20 -8.53
CA ILE A 208 15.49 -0.26 -8.53
C ILE A 208 16.43 -0.69 -9.64
N ASP A 209 17.48 -1.43 -9.30
CA ASP A 209 18.41 -2.02 -10.27
C ASP A 209 18.05 -3.50 -10.48
N LYS A 210 17.30 -3.79 -11.54
CA LYS A 210 16.86 -5.14 -11.92
C LYS A 210 17.95 -5.81 -12.76
N THR A 211 18.45 -6.96 -12.31
CA THR A 211 19.50 -7.71 -13.00
C THR A 211 19.04 -9.10 -13.38
N VAL A 212 18.95 -9.39 -14.68
CA VAL A 212 18.57 -10.71 -15.21
C VAL A 212 19.55 -11.07 -16.32
N ASN A 213 20.10 -12.29 -16.29
CA ASN A 213 21.07 -12.76 -17.29
C ASN A 213 22.26 -11.80 -17.51
N LEU A 214 22.80 -11.23 -16.42
CA LEU A 214 23.91 -10.25 -16.42
C LEU A 214 23.59 -8.88 -17.05
N GLU A 215 22.34 -8.65 -17.46
CA GLU A 215 21.87 -7.34 -17.90
C GLU A 215 21.20 -6.63 -16.73
N THR A 216 21.67 -5.41 -16.44
CA THR A 216 21.07 -4.56 -15.41
C THR A 216 20.31 -3.41 -16.05
N ARG A 217 19.04 -3.25 -15.68
CA ARG A 217 18.20 -2.11 -16.03
C ARG A 217 17.74 -1.38 -14.77
N ARG A 218 17.63 -0.06 -14.90
CA ARG A 218 17.25 0.82 -13.81
C ARG A 218 15.83 1.32 -14.01
N TYR A 219 15.05 1.18 -12.94
CA TYR A 219 13.65 1.58 -12.85
C TYR A 219 13.45 2.56 -11.71
N HIS A 220 12.55 3.52 -11.89
CA HIS A 220 12.20 4.52 -10.89
C HIS A 220 10.74 4.38 -10.54
N ILE A 221 10.45 3.95 -9.32
CA ILE A 221 9.09 3.68 -8.85
C ILE A 221 8.71 4.72 -7.81
N PHE A 222 7.58 5.38 -8.03
CA PHE A 222 6.96 6.31 -7.09
C PHE A 222 5.67 5.68 -6.56
N GLY A 223 5.68 5.30 -5.27
CA GLY A 223 4.54 4.74 -4.57
C GLY A 223 3.78 5.83 -3.80
N THR A 224 2.45 5.90 -3.90
CA THR A 224 1.67 6.95 -3.23
C THR A 224 0.27 6.51 -2.82
N GLU A 225 -0.34 7.24 -1.89
CA GLU A 225 -1.77 7.18 -1.56
C GLU A 225 -2.26 8.63 -1.43
N MET A 226 -3.17 9.04 -2.30
CA MET A 226 -3.67 10.43 -2.33
C MET A 226 -4.82 10.65 -1.34
N GLN A 227 -5.27 11.90 -1.26
CA GLN A 227 -6.41 12.33 -0.45
C GLN A 227 -7.66 11.48 -0.73
N SER A 228 -8.14 10.82 0.31
CA SER A 228 -9.35 10.00 0.32
C SER A 228 -10.61 10.86 0.49
N THR A 229 -11.68 10.28 1.04
CA THR A 229 -12.88 10.92 1.61
C THR A 229 -13.33 12.17 0.87
N ASP A 230 -14.32 12.03 0.00
CA ASP A 230 -14.81 13.15 -0.77
C ASP A 230 -15.48 14.20 0.11
N ARG A 231 -14.94 15.42 -0.01
CA ARG A 231 -15.44 16.68 0.50
C ARG A 231 -15.27 17.72 -0.60
N ARG A 232 -15.78 18.91 -0.34
CA ARG A 232 -15.79 20.00 -1.32
C ARG A 232 -14.44 20.28 -1.99
N ASN A 233 -13.31 20.11 -1.29
CA ASN A 233 -11.98 20.38 -1.87
C ASN A 233 -11.14 19.11 -2.11
N SER A 234 -11.66 17.90 -1.87
CA SER A 234 -10.85 16.67 -1.98
C SER A 234 -10.27 16.50 -3.39
N SER A 235 -11.06 16.75 -4.44
CA SER A 235 -10.58 16.71 -5.83
C SER A 235 -9.43 17.70 -6.08
N LEU A 236 -9.58 18.96 -5.67
CA LEU A 236 -8.50 19.96 -5.81
C LEU A 236 -7.24 19.56 -5.03
N VAL A 237 -7.40 19.00 -3.83
CA VAL A 237 -6.26 18.49 -3.04
C VAL A 237 -5.54 17.38 -3.79
N ARG A 238 -6.25 16.44 -4.43
CA ARG A 238 -5.63 15.37 -5.22
C ARG A 238 -4.82 15.92 -6.41
N ILE A 239 -5.31 16.95 -7.10
CA ILE A 239 -4.56 17.63 -8.18
C ILE A 239 -3.27 18.26 -7.63
N VAL A 240 -3.35 18.96 -6.49
CA VAL A 240 -2.17 19.57 -5.85
C VAL A 240 -1.17 18.50 -5.38
N GLN A 241 -1.65 17.37 -4.86
CA GLN A 241 -0.79 16.25 -4.49
C GLN A 241 -0.14 15.61 -5.73
N ALA A 242 -0.87 15.45 -6.83
CA ALA A 242 -0.31 14.98 -8.11
C ALA A 242 0.82 15.90 -8.59
N ARG A 243 0.63 17.22 -8.49
CA ARG A 243 1.67 18.20 -8.78
C ARG A 243 2.89 18.07 -7.86
N ASP A 244 2.70 17.87 -6.56
CA ASP A 244 3.80 17.66 -5.61
C ASP A 244 4.58 16.37 -5.91
N ILE A 245 3.89 15.29 -6.31
CA ILE A 245 4.54 14.05 -6.79
C ILE A 245 5.40 14.34 -8.02
N TYR A 246 4.88 15.08 -8.99
CA TYR A 246 5.63 15.46 -10.19
C TYR A 246 6.87 16.29 -9.82
N ASP A 247 6.73 17.34 -9.01
CA ASP A 247 7.86 18.17 -8.58
C ASP A 247 8.88 17.35 -7.76
N PHE A 248 8.42 16.40 -6.94
CA PHE A 248 9.28 15.46 -6.23
C PHE A 248 10.04 14.54 -7.19
N GLN A 249 9.39 14.04 -8.23
CA GLN A 249 10.03 13.23 -9.27
C GLN A 249 11.10 14.02 -10.02
N GLN A 250 10.80 15.26 -10.44
CA GLN A 250 11.77 16.13 -11.10
C GLN A 250 12.99 16.39 -10.22
N SER A 251 12.80 16.57 -8.90
CA SER A 251 13.91 16.75 -7.95
C SER A 251 14.86 15.54 -7.84
N GLN A 252 14.46 14.37 -8.35
CA GLN A 252 15.34 13.20 -8.42
C GLN A 252 16.35 13.27 -9.59
N ASN A 253 16.15 14.19 -10.54
CA ASN A 253 16.99 14.38 -11.73
C ASN A 253 17.17 13.08 -12.52
N ILE A 254 16.06 12.42 -12.83
CA ILE A 254 16.05 11.13 -13.52
C ILE A 254 16.34 11.38 -15.01
N PRO A 255 17.30 10.68 -15.64
CA PRO A 255 17.55 10.81 -17.06
C PRO A 255 16.33 10.36 -17.88
N ALA A 256 16.03 11.06 -18.97
CA ALA A 256 14.95 10.68 -19.89
C ALA A 256 15.14 9.28 -20.54
N SER A 257 16.34 8.69 -20.44
CA SER A 257 16.65 7.33 -20.91
C SER A 257 16.36 6.23 -19.87
N GLU A 258 15.98 6.58 -18.64
CA GLU A 258 15.59 5.64 -17.59
C GLU A 258 14.06 5.71 -17.41
N SER A 259 13.40 4.60 -17.04
CA SER A 259 11.94 4.55 -16.95
C SER A 259 11.41 5.06 -15.61
N VAL A 260 10.29 5.77 -15.62
CA VAL A 260 9.57 6.22 -14.42
C VAL A 260 8.14 5.65 -14.41
N ILE A 261 7.77 5.06 -13.27
CA ILE A 261 6.45 4.46 -13.02
C ILE A 261 5.89 5.07 -11.72
N TYR A 262 4.62 5.48 -11.76
CA TYR A 262 3.85 5.92 -10.58
C TYR A 262 2.83 4.83 -10.25
N ALA A 263 2.72 4.41 -8.99
CA ALA A 263 1.78 3.36 -8.61
C ALA A 263 1.17 3.64 -7.23
N GLY A 264 -0.11 3.36 -7.07
CA GLY A 264 -0.81 3.69 -5.84
C GLY A 264 -2.32 3.83 -6.00
N ASP A 265 -2.98 3.97 -4.86
CA ASP A 265 -4.34 4.48 -4.76
C ASP A 265 -4.34 6.01 -4.95
N LEU A 266 -4.86 6.46 -6.10
CA LEU A 266 -4.96 7.88 -6.44
C LEU A 266 -6.28 8.51 -5.95
N ASN A 267 -7.21 7.72 -5.41
CA ASN A 267 -8.56 8.16 -5.01
C ASN A 267 -9.26 8.99 -6.11
N ALA A 268 -9.01 8.65 -7.38
CA ALA A 268 -9.55 9.32 -8.56
C ALA A 268 -10.36 8.32 -9.38
N ASP A 269 -11.69 8.44 -9.33
CA ASP A 269 -12.57 7.45 -9.92
C ASP A 269 -12.67 7.59 -11.45
N ARG A 270 -12.24 6.56 -12.17
CA ARG A 270 -12.38 6.49 -13.62
C ARG A 270 -13.79 6.14 -14.09
N LEU A 271 -14.60 5.50 -13.24
CA LEU A 271 -15.93 5.04 -13.66
C LEU A 271 -16.91 6.20 -13.79
N ASP A 272 -16.89 7.12 -12.82
CA ASP A 272 -17.83 8.24 -12.76
C ASP A 272 -17.19 9.63 -13.03
N ASP A 273 -15.86 9.80 -12.90
CA ASP A 273 -15.19 11.11 -13.00
C ASP A 273 -13.88 11.08 -13.82
N THR A 274 -14.00 10.80 -15.12
CA THR A 274 -12.86 10.71 -16.04
C THR A 274 -12.10 12.02 -16.19
N ASP A 275 -12.78 13.17 -16.10
CA ASP A 275 -12.15 14.48 -16.25
C ASP A 275 -11.16 14.74 -15.09
N HIS A 276 -11.54 14.39 -13.86
CA HIS A 276 -10.67 14.50 -12.70
C HIS A 276 -9.47 13.53 -12.78
N VAL A 277 -9.66 12.34 -13.33
CA VAL A 277 -8.56 11.41 -13.63
C VAL A 277 -7.59 12.01 -14.64
N ASP A 278 -8.09 12.61 -15.72
CA ASP A 278 -7.26 13.25 -16.75
C ASP A 278 -6.46 14.43 -16.19
N GLU A 279 -7.03 15.23 -15.28
CA GLU A 279 -6.33 16.30 -14.58
C GLU A 279 -5.16 15.76 -13.72
N ILE A 280 -5.39 14.72 -12.92
CA ILE A 280 -4.33 14.10 -12.09
C ILE A 280 -3.23 13.48 -12.94
N VAL A 281 -3.61 12.71 -13.97
CA VAL A 281 -2.65 12.06 -14.88
C VAL A 281 -1.87 13.12 -15.67
N GLY A 282 -2.53 14.22 -16.05
CA GLY A 282 -1.91 15.39 -16.67
C GLY A 282 -0.88 16.08 -15.77
N GLU A 283 -1.20 16.32 -14.49
CA GLU A 283 -0.24 16.88 -13.53
C GLU A 283 0.99 15.99 -13.33
N LEU A 284 0.80 14.66 -13.36
CA LEU A 284 1.90 13.70 -13.30
C LEU A 284 2.72 13.59 -14.59
N GLN A 285 2.29 14.22 -15.69
CA GLN A 285 2.83 14.02 -17.03
C GLN A 285 2.94 12.51 -17.37
N ALA A 286 1.86 11.77 -17.11
CA ALA A 286 1.85 10.32 -17.21
C ALA A 286 0.81 9.80 -18.22
N SER A 287 0.85 8.50 -18.48
CA SER A 287 -0.13 7.78 -19.28
C SER A 287 -0.64 6.56 -18.52
N ILE A 288 -1.95 6.29 -18.66
CA ILE A 288 -2.57 5.06 -18.14
C ILE A 288 -2.33 3.94 -19.17
N PRO A 289 -1.78 2.77 -18.78
CA PRO A 289 -1.67 1.62 -19.67
C PRO A 289 -3.02 1.15 -20.22
N GLU A 290 -2.96 0.31 -21.25
CA GLU A 290 -4.15 -0.43 -21.71
C GLU A 290 -4.72 -1.27 -20.57
N ILE A 291 -5.99 -1.05 -20.21
CA ILE A 291 -6.68 -1.87 -19.21
C ILE A 291 -7.06 -3.20 -19.84
N VAL A 292 -6.67 -4.30 -19.19
CA VAL A 292 -6.94 -5.67 -19.63
C VAL A 292 -7.53 -6.51 -18.50
N GLY A 293 -8.34 -7.50 -18.87
CA GLY A 293 -9.04 -8.38 -17.93
C GLY A 293 -10.53 -8.09 -17.87
N THR A 294 -11.23 -8.76 -16.95
CA THR A 294 -12.70 -8.73 -16.87
C THR A 294 -13.25 -7.99 -15.65
N ILE A 295 -12.41 -7.69 -14.65
CA ILE A 295 -12.80 -6.93 -13.47
C ILE A 295 -12.66 -5.44 -13.81
N SER A 296 -13.73 -4.67 -13.60
CA SER A 296 -13.85 -3.28 -14.05
C SER A 296 -13.83 -2.25 -12.92
N ALA A 297 -13.50 -2.65 -11.70
CA ALA A 297 -13.42 -1.78 -10.52
C ALA A 297 -12.27 -2.23 -9.62
N THR A 298 -11.71 -1.31 -8.84
CA THR A 298 -10.68 -1.60 -7.82
C THR A 298 -11.23 -1.43 -6.40
N TYR A 299 -12.41 -0.83 -6.25
CA TYR A 299 -13.19 -0.79 -5.02
C TYR A 299 -14.62 -1.15 -5.40
N ASP A 300 -15.16 -2.25 -4.90
CA ASP A 300 -16.42 -2.80 -5.40
C ASP A 300 -17.24 -3.31 -4.23
N GLU A 301 -18.13 -2.48 -3.69
CA GLU A 301 -18.86 -2.84 -2.48
C GLU A 301 -19.86 -3.98 -2.71
N ASP A 302 -20.38 -4.12 -3.94
CA ASP A 302 -21.35 -5.16 -4.31
C ASP A 302 -20.70 -6.55 -4.34
N ASN A 303 -19.46 -6.62 -4.81
CA ASN A 303 -18.79 -7.90 -5.02
C ASN A 303 -17.73 -8.23 -3.97
N ASN A 304 -17.24 -7.27 -3.19
CA ASN A 304 -16.25 -7.47 -2.15
C ASN A 304 -16.90 -7.86 -0.80
N ASP A 305 -16.59 -9.07 -0.32
CA ASP A 305 -17.28 -9.65 0.83
C ASP A 305 -16.95 -8.99 2.19
N VAL A 306 -16.02 -8.03 2.22
CA VAL A 306 -15.75 -7.22 3.43
C VAL A 306 -16.85 -6.21 3.76
N PHE A 307 -17.64 -5.71 2.78
CA PHE A 307 -18.63 -4.63 3.00
C PHE A 307 -19.99 -5.16 3.48
N GLY A 308 -20.47 -6.25 2.90
CA GLY A 308 -21.65 -6.99 3.36
C GLY A 308 -22.93 -6.48 2.79
N GLU A 309 -24.06 -6.99 3.28
CA GLU A 309 -25.35 -6.86 2.60
C GLU A 309 -25.92 -5.42 2.49
N ARG A 310 -25.22 -4.39 2.99
CA ARG A 310 -25.63 -2.97 2.92
C ARG A 310 -24.62 -2.07 2.20
N ALA A 311 -23.83 -2.66 1.31
CA ALA A 311 -23.01 -1.94 0.35
C ALA A 311 -23.90 -1.05 -0.53
N ASP A 312 -23.85 0.27 -0.35
CA ASP A 312 -24.72 1.24 -1.03
C ASP A 312 -23.92 2.31 -1.79
N ASN A 313 -22.57 2.28 -1.77
CA ASN A 313 -21.76 3.27 -2.49
C ASN A 313 -21.32 2.81 -3.88
N GLY A 314 -21.49 1.53 -4.24
CA GLY A 314 -21.26 1.03 -5.60
C GLY A 314 -19.81 0.61 -5.88
N ALA A 315 -19.40 0.76 -7.14
CA ALA A 315 -18.11 0.31 -7.64
C ALA A 315 -17.32 1.46 -8.26
N PHE A 316 -16.04 1.55 -7.94
CA PHE A 316 -15.12 2.63 -8.31
C PHE A 316 -13.77 2.08 -8.76
N TRP A 317 -13.02 2.88 -9.52
CA TRP A 317 -11.64 2.59 -9.89
C TRP A 317 -10.71 3.66 -9.36
N TYR A 318 -9.97 3.35 -8.29
CA TYR A 318 -9.06 4.28 -7.62
C TYR A 318 -7.57 3.94 -7.74
N ASP A 319 -7.24 2.68 -8.07
CA ASP A 319 -5.87 2.17 -8.01
C ASP A 319 -5.21 2.13 -9.39
N TYR A 320 -3.97 2.61 -9.48
CA TYR A 320 -3.27 2.77 -10.76
C TYR A 320 -1.81 2.32 -10.71
N ALA A 321 -1.29 1.96 -11.88
CA ALA A 321 0.14 1.90 -12.18
C ALA A 321 0.37 2.56 -13.55
N LEU A 322 0.93 3.78 -13.52
CA LEU A 322 1.12 4.69 -14.65
C LEU A 322 2.59 4.74 -15.07
N TYR A 323 2.87 5.18 -16.29
CA TYR A 323 4.23 5.48 -16.75
C TYR A 323 4.38 6.95 -17.14
N SER A 324 5.55 7.54 -16.90
CA SER A 324 5.81 8.94 -17.26
C SER A 324 5.95 9.11 -18.77
N ASN A 325 5.43 10.20 -19.32
CA ASN A 325 5.55 10.61 -20.72
C ASN A 325 6.89 11.31 -21.03
N GLU A 326 7.66 11.67 -20.01
CA GLU A 326 8.92 12.44 -20.16
C GLU A 326 10.19 11.56 -20.10
N HIS A 327 9.99 10.26 -19.86
CA HIS A 327 11.05 9.29 -19.58
C HIS A 327 11.06 8.16 -20.62
N LEU A 328 11.84 7.10 -20.40
CA LEU A 328 11.89 5.98 -21.32
C LEU A 328 10.47 5.40 -21.49
N GLN A 329 9.99 5.35 -22.74
CA GLN A 329 8.63 4.90 -23.05
C GLN A 329 8.57 3.38 -23.19
N PRO A 330 7.60 2.69 -22.56
CA PRO A 330 7.37 1.28 -22.80
C PRO A 330 6.80 1.05 -24.21
N THR A 331 7.24 -0.02 -24.86
CA THR A 331 6.74 -0.47 -26.16
C THR A 331 5.43 -1.26 -26.06
N ARG A 332 5.21 -1.92 -24.92
CA ARG A 332 3.97 -2.61 -24.58
C ARG A 332 3.63 -2.37 -23.13
N THR A 333 2.36 -2.12 -22.86
CA THR A 333 1.86 -1.90 -21.50
C THR A 333 0.56 -2.65 -21.27
N ALA A 334 0.27 -2.97 -20.01
CA ALA A 334 -1.02 -3.47 -19.59
C ALA A 334 -1.27 -3.11 -18.12
N LEU A 335 -2.50 -2.75 -17.77
CA LEU A 335 -2.98 -2.59 -16.40
C LEU A 335 -4.09 -3.61 -16.16
N ARG A 336 -3.94 -4.44 -15.12
CA ARG A 336 -4.93 -5.47 -14.78
C ARG A 336 -5.29 -5.43 -13.30
N VAL A 337 -6.58 -5.49 -13.00
CA VAL A 337 -7.06 -5.70 -11.63
C VAL A 337 -6.80 -7.14 -11.18
N LEU A 338 -6.32 -7.29 -9.96
CA LEU A 338 -6.09 -8.54 -9.24
C LEU A 338 -6.93 -8.54 -7.98
N ARG A 339 -7.77 -9.57 -7.84
CA ARG A 339 -8.58 -9.80 -6.64
C ARG A 339 -8.02 -11.03 -5.90
N PRO A 340 -6.96 -10.89 -5.09
CA PRO A 340 -6.45 -11.99 -4.29
C PRO A 340 -7.48 -12.38 -3.23
N ARG A 341 -7.88 -13.65 -3.23
CA ARG A 341 -8.82 -14.24 -2.28
C ARG A 341 -8.21 -15.47 -1.64
N SER A 342 -8.53 -15.67 -0.38
CA SER A 342 -8.16 -16.89 0.35
C SER A 342 -9.39 -17.80 0.55
N PRO A 343 -9.23 -19.06 0.99
CA PRO A 343 -10.37 -19.82 1.51
C PRO A 343 -11.10 -19.03 2.60
N PRO A 344 -12.45 -19.09 2.68
CA PRO A 344 -13.21 -18.28 3.62
C PRO A 344 -12.72 -18.43 5.07
N PHE A 345 -12.62 -17.31 5.78
CA PHE A 345 -12.21 -17.23 7.18
C PHE A 345 -13.02 -16.14 7.89
N THR A 346 -13.27 -16.33 9.18
CA THR A 346 -14.05 -15.37 9.97
C THR A 346 -13.12 -14.30 10.53
N VAL A 347 -13.53 -13.03 10.52
CA VAL A 347 -12.80 -11.92 11.15
C VAL A 347 -13.72 -11.14 12.06
N CYS A 348 -13.14 -10.47 13.05
CA CYS A 348 -13.87 -9.46 13.79
C CYS A 348 -13.92 -8.14 12.98
N MET A 349 -15.13 -7.65 12.72
CA MET A 349 -15.41 -6.42 11.96
C MET A 349 -15.71 -5.21 12.86
N SER A 350 -15.89 -5.44 14.16
CA SER A 350 -16.04 -4.39 15.16
C SER A 350 -15.74 -4.96 16.53
N ALA A 351 -14.89 -4.29 17.32
CA ALA A 351 -14.58 -4.70 18.69
C ALA A 351 -14.35 -3.47 19.56
N VAL A 352 -14.24 -3.70 20.86
CA VAL A 352 -13.83 -2.66 21.82
C VAL A 352 -12.36 -2.29 21.59
N SER A 353 -12.11 -1.08 21.10
CA SER A 353 -10.78 -0.47 20.91
C SER A 353 -9.98 -0.38 22.24
N PRO A 354 -8.64 -0.43 22.24
CA PRO A 354 -7.71 -0.42 21.08
C PRO A 354 -7.01 -1.76 20.82
N ASN A 355 -7.44 -2.84 21.45
CA ASN A 355 -6.75 -4.13 21.36
C ASN A 355 -7.28 -4.97 20.19
N PRO A 356 -6.43 -5.76 19.51
CA PRO A 356 -6.89 -6.73 18.52
C PRO A 356 -7.94 -7.68 19.14
N ALA A 357 -8.94 -8.08 18.35
CA ALA A 357 -9.98 -9.00 18.78
C ALA A 357 -10.19 -10.11 17.75
N TYR A 358 -10.12 -11.35 18.21
CA TYR A 358 -10.49 -12.53 17.42
C TYR A 358 -12.01 -12.63 17.29
N PRO A 359 -12.53 -13.28 16.24
CA PRO A 359 -13.97 -13.47 16.05
C PRO A 359 -14.67 -14.08 17.27
N GLU A 360 -14.02 -15.06 17.92
CA GLU A 360 -14.58 -15.78 19.07
C GLU A 360 -14.40 -15.03 20.39
N SER A 361 -13.68 -13.91 20.39
CA SER A 361 -13.45 -13.10 21.58
C SER A 361 -14.75 -12.42 22.02
N ASN A 362 -14.96 -12.33 23.33
CA ASN A 362 -16.03 -11.52 23.92
C ASN A 362 -15.89 -10.01 23.64
N LEU A 363 -14.72 -9.56 23.18
CA LEU A 363 -14.50 -8.19 22.72
C LEU A 363 -15.09 -7.95 21.33
N CYS A 364 -15.28 -9.01 20.53
CA CYS A 364 -15.83 -8.91 19.21
C CYS A 364 -17.35 -8.64 19.28
N VAL A 365 -17.75 -7.52 18.69
CA VAL A 365 -19.15 -7.07 18.64
C VAL A 365 -19.83 -7.66 17.40
N THR A 366 -19.15 -7.67 16.27
CA THR A 366 -19.65 -8.23 15.01
C THR A 366 -18.52 -8.97 14.33
N ASP A 367 -18.75 -10.24 14.00
CA ASP A 367 -17.87 -11.03 13.18
C ASP A 367 -18.40 -11.13 11.74
N ARG A 368 -17.58 -11.69 10.86
CA ARG A 368 -17.94 -11.93 9.47
C ARG A 368 -17.02 -12.95 8.83
N THR A 369 -17.59 -13.89 8.08
CA THR A 369 -16.81 -14.75 7.19
C THR A 369 -16.55 -14.03 5.87
N ILE A 370 -15.27 -13.80 5.57
CA ILE A 370 -14.78 -13.12 4.37
C ILE A 370 -13.82 -14.03 3.60
N SER A 371 -13.52 -13.65 2.38
CA SER A 371 -12.43 -14.27 1.60
C SER A 371 -11.60 -13.25 0.83
N ASP A 372 -12.14 -12.04 0.60
CA ASP A 372 -11.37 -10.89 0.14
C ASP A 372 -10.42 -10.41 1.24
N LEU A 373 -9.21 -10.00 0.84
CA LEU A 373 -8.13 -9.68 1.76
C LEU A 373 -7.98 -8.17 2.03
N SER A 374 -8.73 -7.34 1.32
CA SER A 374 -8.80 -5.90 1.48
C SER A 374 -10.13 -5.39 0.93
N ASN A 375 -10.51 -4.18 1.29
CA ASN A 375 -11.65 -3.48 0.69
C ASN A 375 -11.34 -2.97 -0.73
N HIS A 376 -10.06 -2.88 -1.11
CA HIS A 376 -9.61 -2.69 -2.49
C HIS A 376 -9.19 -4.02 -3.15
N TYR A 377 -9.25 -4.05 -4.47
CA TYR A 377 -8.54 -5.00 -5.32
C TYR A 377 -7.22 -4.39 -5.75
N ALA A 378 -6.17 -5.19 -5.83
CA ALA A 378 -4.87 -4.73 -6.32
C ALA A 378 -4.93 -4.44 -7.82
N VAL A 379 -4.01 -3.63 -8.33
CA VAL A 379 -3.76 -3.51 -9.77
C VAL A 379 -2.33 -3.86 -10.10
N MET A 380 -2.09 -4.37 -11.30
CA MET A 380 -0.74 -4.66 -11.78
C MET A 380 -0.49 -4.02 -13.13
N GLY A 381 0.49 -3.13 -13.16
CA GLY A 381 1.10 -2.60 -14.38
C GLY A 381 2.17 -3.56 -14.89
N THR A 382 2.11 -3.89 -16.18
CA THR A 382 3.19 -4.53 -16.93
C THR A 382 3.76 -3.52 -17.91
N PHE A 383 5.07 -3.29 -17.85
CA PHE A 383 5.77 -2.32 -18.69
C PHE A 383 6.94 -3.01 -19.38
N ASP A 384 6.87 -3.16 -20.70
CA ASP A 384 7.93 -3.75 -21.50
C ASP A 384 8.60 -2.69 -22.36
N PHE A 385 9.85 -2.39 -22.04
CA PHE A 385 10.62 -1.35 -22.71
C PHE A 385 11.38 -1.87 -23.94
N GLY A 386 11.32 -3.18 -24.21
CA GLY A 386 12.03 -3.84 -25.30
C GLY A 386 13.55 -3.60 -25.25
N ASP A 387 14.25 -4.04 -26.28
CA ASP A 387 15.65 -3.66 -26.51
C ASP A 387 15.73 -2.25 -27.11
N GLY A 388 15.05 -1.27 -26.49
CA GLY A 388 15.02 0.11 -26.97
C GLY A 388 16.41 0.55 -27.43
N GLU A 389 16.50 1.05 -28.67
CA GLU A 389 17.78 1.37 -29.32
C GLU A 389 18.68 2.13 -28.36
N TRP A 390 19.82 1.53 -28.01
CA TRP A 390 20.89 2.22 -27.34
C TRP A 390 21.35 3.35 -28.24
N SER A 391 20.91 4.57 -27.96
CA SER A 391 21.50 5.77 -28.52
C SER A 391 22.92 5.92 -27.99
N THR A 392 23.86 5.15 -28.54
CA THR A 392 25.26 5.51 -28.60
C THR A 392 25.42 6.54 -29.72
N ARG A 393 24.87 7.75 -29.55
CA ARG A 393 25.31 8.90 -30.34
C ARG A 393 26.18 9.78 -29.47
N VAL A 394 27.48 9.63 -29.70
CA VAL A 394 28.48 10.66 -29.39
C VAL A 394 27.99 11.99 -29.98
N PRO A 395 27.98 13.11 -29.23
CA PRO A 395 27.57 14.39 -29.76
C PRO A 395 28.47 14.79 -30.94
N THR A 396 27.91 14.88 -32.14
CA THR A 396 28.58 15.57 -33.25
C THR A 396 28.29 17.05 -33.12
N THR A 397 29.36 17.83 -33.01
CA THR A 397 29.39 19.28 -32.90
C THR A 397 28.59 19.94 -34.04
N PRO A 398 27.71 20.92 -33.76
CA PRO A 398 27.03 21.65 -34.82
C PRO A 398 28.01 22.54 -35.58
N THR A 399 28.04 22.39 -36.91
CA THR A 399 28.73 23.33 -37.80
C THR A 399 27.85 24.56 -37.98
N ILE A 400 28.40 25.73 -37.63
CA ILE A 400 27.78 27.05 -37.73
C ILE A 400 27.92 27.56 -39.16
N THR A 401 26.85 28.07 -39.78
CA THR A 401 26.92 29.09 -40.85
C THR A 401 25.64 29.96 -40.84
N PRO A 402 25.69 31.28 -41.11
CA PRO A 402 24.92 32.29 -40.38
C PRO A 402 23.65 32.86 -41.06
N THR A 403 22.93 33.60 -40.20
CA THR A 403 21.66 34.36 -40.20
C THR A 403 21.37 35.37 -41.33
N THR A 404 20.07 35.69 -41.53
CA THR A 404 19.47 37.06 -41.35
C THR A 404 17.90 37.04 -41.43
N PRO A 405 17.16 38.12 -41.03
CA PRO A 405 16.02 38.02 -40.10
C PRO A 405 14.70 38.68 -40.59
N THR A 406 13.60 38.39 -39.90
CA THR A 406 12.32 39.13 -39.95
C THR A 406 11.49 38.59 -38.77
N GLU A 407 10.64 39.27 -38.02
CA GLU A 407 10.32 40.67 -37.69
C GLU A 407 9.26 40.51 -36.57
N GLN A 408 9.37 41.27 -35.48
CA GLN A 408 8.47 41.12 -34.33
C GLN A 408 7.10 41.77 -34.60
N LYS A 409 6.01 41.09 -34.22
CA LYS A 409 4.71 41.75 -34.00
C LYS A 409 4.25 41.56 -32.56
N GLU A 410 4.14 42.70 -31.91
CA GLU A 410 3.57 42.99 -30.61
C GLU A 410 2.03 42.82 -30.67
N VAL A 411 1.44 42.10 -29.70
CA VAL A 411 -0.02 42.11 -29.48
C VAL A 411 -0.29 42.34 -28.00
N THR A 412 -1.11 43.36 -27.78
CA THR A 412 -1.43 44.04 -26.53
C THR A 412 -2.52 43.28 -25.75
N THR A 413 -2.37 43.25 -24.43
CA THR A 413 -3.34 42.78 -23.43
C THR A 413 -4.61 43.62 -23.39
N LYS A 414 -5.78 42.97 -23.27
CA LYS A 414 -7.01 43.57 -22.72
C LYS A 414 -7.61 42.67 -21.64
N ALA A 415 -7.86 43.26 -20.49
CA ALA A 415 -8.61 42.73 -19.37
C ALA A 415 -10.12 42.73 -19.70
N VAL A 416 -10.86 41.74 -19.20
CA VAL A 416 -12.33 41.77 -19.10
C VAL A 416 -12.76 41.22 -17.74
N GLU A 417 -13.76 41.92 -17.21
CA GLU A 417 -14.38 41.91 -15.89
C GLU A 417 -14.93 40.59 -15.35
N GLN A 418 -14.92 40.55 -14.02
CA GLN A 418 -15.70 39.68 -13.15
C GLN A 418 -17.21 39.89 -13.36
N THR A 419 -17.96 38.80 -13.38
CA THR A 419 -19.39 38.82 -13.04
C THR A 419 -19.68 37.73 -12.01
N GLU A 420 -20.22 38.17 -10.87
CA GLU A 420 -20.81 37.33 -9.83
C GLU A 420 -22.14 36.76 -10.32
N SER A 421 -22.44 35.50 -9.97
CA SER A 421 -23.82 35.04 -9.88
C SER A 421 -24.01 34.19 -8.62
N THR A 422 -25.06 34.53 -7.88
CA THR A 422 -25.53 33.92 -6.64
C THR A 422 -26.74 33.04 -6.94
N THR A 423 -26.84 31.86 -6.31
CA THR A 423 -28.05 31.28 -5.67
C THR A 423 -27.72 29.89 -5.08
N LYS A 424 -27.90 29.68 -3.77
CA LYS A 424 -28.96 28.87 -3.12
C LYS A 424 -29.13 27.48 -3.78
N GLY A 425 -28.91 26.32 -3.16
CA GLY A 425 -28.96 25.93 -1.76
C GLY A 425 -29.96 24.79 -1.65
N GLU A 426 -29.53 23.56 -1.37
CA GLU A 426 -30.38 22.52 -0.80
C GLU A 426 -29.55 21.44 -0.12
N ALA A 427 -30.04 21.04 1.05
CA ALA A 427 -29.39 20.17 2.02
C ALA A 427 -30.02 18.78 1.99
N GLY A 428 -29.23 17.78 2.37
CA GLY A 428 -29.77 16.57 3.00
C GLY A 428 -29.11 15.25 2.60
N ARG A 429 -28.15 14.80 3.43
CA ARG A 429 -28.18 13.46 4.05
C ARG A 429 -27.02 13.27 5.05
N ASN A 430 -27.41 13.10 6.33
CA ASN A 430 -26.65 12.40 7.38
C ASN A 430 -26.73 10.88 7.08
N MET A 431 -25.97 9.93 7.62
CA MET A 431 -25.41 9.81 8.98
C MET A 431 -24.55 8.53 9.02
N GLN A 432 -23.23 8.60 9.30
CA GLN A 432 -22.48 7.49 9.95
C GLN A 432 -21.07 7.84 10.48
N TYR A 433 -20.53 9.04 10.19
CA TYR A 433 -19.14 9.38 10.55
C TYR A 433 -18.95 10.08 11.92
N SER A 434 -19.97 10.16 12.78
CA SER A 434 -19.89 10.96 14.02
C SER A 434 -19.10 10.33 15.18
N CYS A 435 -18.64 9.08 15.09
CA CYS A 435 -17.80 8.48 16.15
C CYS A 435 -16.30 8.79 16.01
N ILE A 436 -15.80 9.11 14.81
CA ILE A 436 -14.36 9.33 14.57
C ILE A 436 -13.89 10.66 15.17
N ILE A 437 -14.72 11.71 15.09
CA ILE A 437 -14.36 13.05 15.55
C ILE A 437 -14.31 13.15 17.08
N ILE A 438 -15.18 12.40 17.79
CA ILE A 438 -15.29 12.48 19.26
C ILE A 438 -14.14 11.76 19.96
N MET A 439 -13.65 10.63 19.42
CA MET A 439 -12.50 9.95 20.02
C MET A 439 -11.18 10.68 19.80
N MET A 440 -10.99 11.35 18.66
CA MET A 440 -9.73 12.05 18.36
C MET A 440 -9.56 13.37 19.12
N THR A 441 -10.64 14.06 19.49
CA THR A 441 -10.56 15.26 20.35
C THR A 441 -10.22 14.93 21.82
N LEU A 442 -10.54 13.73 22.30
CA LEU A 442 -10.22 13.29 23.66
C LEU A 442 -8.74 12.96 23.85
N VAL A 443 -8.06 12.44 22.81
CA VAL A 443 -6.61 12.13 22.88
C VAL A 443 -5.76 13.40 22.92
N SER A 444 -6.20 14.49 22.28
CA SER A 444 -5.55 15.80 22.38
C SER A 444 -5.63 16.43 23.78
N CYS A 445 -6.58 16.01 24.62
CA CYS A 445 -6.73 16.50 25.99
C CYS A 445 -5.89 15.72 27.03
N LEU A 446 -5.33 14.56 26.67
CA LEU A 446 -4.55 13.73 27.60
C LEU A 446 -3.04 14.02 27.61
N PHE A 447 -2.53 14.86 26.70
CA PHE A 447 -1.11 15.24 26.64
C PHE A 447 -0.78 16.63 27.21
N VAL A 448 -1.70 17.25 27.96
CA VAL A 448 -1.41 18.47 28.74
C VAL A 448 -1.63 18.20 30.23
N LYS A 449 -0.76 17.37 30.80
CA LYS A 449 -0.28 17.36 32.19
C LYS A 449 0.43 16.03 32.43
N TYR A 450 1.75 16.00 32.25
CA TYR A 450 2.76 15.58 33.23
C TYR A 450 4.14 16.00 32.74
#